data_AF-A0A1H2QME2-F1
#
_entry.id   AF-A0A1H2QME2-F1
#
_cell.length_a   1.000
_cell.length_b   1.000
_cell.length_c   1.000
_cell.angle_alpha   90.00
_cell.angle_beta   90.00
_cell.angle_gamma   90.00
#
_symmetry.space_group_name_H-M   'P 1'
#
loop_
_entity.id
_entity.type
_entity.pdbx_description
1 polymer ?
#
loop_
_entity_poly.entity_id
_entity_poly.type
_entity_poly.pdbx_seq_one_letter_code
_entity_poly.pdbx_strand_id
1 'polypeptide(L)'
;MENSTTISMRHSRSEHKANGWNSIYKLAFREFKNKQLGYSTIAIIAQSCLGSAAAMLLLMGDLDMTLKMVLLFFITIFCMVFNGAVLAQLKPLYTFNLLILSVIFSSLVIIAHII
;
A
#
# COMPACT_ATOMS: atom_id res chain seq x y z
N MET A 1 61.84 -0.54 3.64
CA MET A 1 61.55 -1.53 2.59
C MET A 1 60.37 -2.34 3.09
N GLU A 2 59.18 -1.75 2.99
CA GLU A 2 58.20 -2.12 1.97
C GLU A 2 57.83 -3.60 2.04
N ASN A 3 56.65 -3.88 2.60
CA ASN A 3 55.66 -4.63 1.84
C ASN A 3 54.26 -4.34 2.39
N SER A 4 53.64 -3.30 1.81
CA SER A 4 52.19 -3.14 1.77
C SER A 4 51.58 -4.37 1.12
N THR A 5 50.94 -5.25 1.89
CA THR A 5 50.00 -6.22 1.33
C THR A 5 48.58 -5.71 1.58
N THR A 6 48.17 -4.85 0.65
CA THR A 6 46.82 -4.35 0.44
C THR A 6 45.85 -5.53 0.34
N ILE A 7 44.97 -5.70 1.33
CA ILE A 7 43.82 -6.58 1.17
C ILE A 7 42.86 -5.89 0.22
N SER A 8 42.96 -6.29 -1.05
CA SER A 8 42.01 -5.98 -2.11
C SER A 8 40.65 -6.59 -1.76
N MET A 9 39.78 -5.81 -1.14
CA MET A 9 38.35 -6.11 -1.07
C MET A 9 37.72 -5.82 -2.44
N ARG A 10 37.88 -6.76 -3.37
CA ARG A 10 36.93 -6.96 -4.47
C ARG A 10 36.16 -8.24 -4.18
N HIS A 11 35.01 -8.11 -3.53
CA HIS A 11 33.97 -9.13 -3.63
C HIS A 11 32.78 -8.57 -4.39
N SER A 12 32.79 -8.89 -5.67
CA SER A 12 31.64 -9.31 -6.45
C SER A 12 30.36 -8.47 -6.31
N ARG A 13 30.28 -7.50 -7.23
CA ARG A 13 29.08 -7.08 -7.96
C ARG A 13 27.97 -8.15 -7.93
N SER A 14 26.93 -7.94 -7.13
CA SER A 14 25.58 -8.39 -7.50
C SER A 14 24.79 -7.18 -7.94
N GLU A 15 24.87 -6.87 -9.24
CA GLU A 15 23.86 -6.04 -9.88
C GLU A 15 22.59 -6.86 -9.96
N HIS A 16 21.86 -6.91 -8.85
CA HIS A 16 20.50 -7.38 -8.88
C HIS A 16 19.66 -6.21 -9.41
N LYS A 17 19.66 -6.07 -10.73
CA LYS A 17 18.67 -5.29 -11.49
C LYS A 17 17.31 -5.98 -11.37
N ALA A 18 16.84 -6.18 -10.14
CA ALA A 18 15.46 -6.44 -9.85
C ALA A 18 14.77 -5.09 -9.96
N ASN A 19 13.84 -4.98 -10.90
CA ASN A 19 12.91 -3.86 -11.04
C ASN A 19 12.60 -3.32 -9.63
N GLY A 20 13.00 -2.07 -9.32
CA GLY A 20 13.04 -1.58 -7.94
C GLY A 20 11.73 -1.81 -7.18
N TRP A 21 10.60 -1.75 -7.88
CA TRP A 21 9.27 -2.07 -7.36
C TRP A 21 9.11 -3.49 -6.81
N ASN A 22 9.66 -4.51 -7.47
CA ASN A 22 9.57 -5.90 -6.99
C ASN A 22 10.40 -6.12 -5.73
N SER A 23 11.53 -5.41 -5.61
CA SER A 23 12.36 -5.41 -4.41
C SER A 23 11.62 -4.78 -3.23
N ILE A 24 11.03 -3.60 -3.44
CA ILE A 24 10.26 -2.88 -2.42
C ILE A 24 9.00 -3.65 -1.99
N TYR A 25 8.25 -4.22 -2.94
CA TYR A 25 7.10 -5.07 -2.64
C TYR A 25 7.49 -6.27 -1.76
N LYS A 26 8.54 -7.00 -2.14
CA LYS A 26 9.00 -8.18 -1.37
C LYS A 26 9.51 -7.80 0.01
N LEU A 27 10.18 -6.67 0.15
CA LEU A 27 10.64 -6.15 1.43
C LEU A 27 9.45 -5.75 2.33
N ALA A 28 8.54 -4.93 1.82
CA ALA A 28 7.35 -4.49 2.54
C ALA A 28 6.46 -5.68 2.94
N PHE A 29 6.26 -6.64 2.05
CA PHE A 29 5.51 -7.87 2.34
C PHE A 29 6.19 -8.73 3.42
N ARG A 30 7.52 -8.81 3.41
CA ARG A 30 8.28 -9.58 4.41
C ARG A 30 8.22 -8.93 5.79
N GLU A 31 8.32 -7.60 5.87
CA GLU A 31 8.12 -6.84 7.11
C GLU A 31 6.69 -6.98 7.64
N PHE A 32 5.71 -6.82 6.74
CA PHE A 32 4.29 -7.01 7.07
C PHE A 32 4.03 -8.43 7.60
N LYS A 33 4.59 -9.47 6.96
CA LYS A 33 4.47 -10.86 7.42
C LYS A 33 5.11 -11.09 8.79
N ASN A 34 6.28 -10.51 9.05
CA ASN A 34 7.01 -10.71 10.31
C ASN A 34 6.32 -10.06 11.51
N LYS A 35 5.57 -8.96 11.31
CA LYS A 35 4.84 -8.24 12.36
C LYS A 35 3.40 -7.94 11.92
N GLN A 36 2.68 -8.99 11.49
CA GLN A 36 1.36 -8.88 10.87
C GLN A 36 0.38 -8.06 11.70
N LEU A 37 0.23 -8.35 12.99
CA LEU A 37 -0.73 -7.64 13.84
C LEU A 37 -0.40 -6.14 13.97
N GLY A 38 0.86 -5.79 14.24
CA GLY A 38 1.29 -4.41 14.44
C GLY A 38 1.20 -3.57 13.15
N TYR A 39 1.74 -4.09 12.04
CA TYR A 39 1.67 -3.37 10.76
C TYR A 39 0.26 -3.28 10.22
N SER A 40 -0.59 -4.28 10.46
CA SER A 40 -1.96 -4.25 9.97
C SER A 40 -2.79 -3.17 10.68
N THR A 41 -2.57 -2.93 11.98
CA THR A 41 -3.22 -1.82 12.69
C THR A 41 -2.79 -0.46 12.16
N ILE A 42 -1.49 -0.26 11.92
CA ILE A 42 -0.96 0.99 11.34
C ILE A 42 -1.55 1.20 9.94
N ALA A 43 -1.65 0.13 9.15
CA ALA A 43 -2.23 0.16 7.81
C ALA A 43 -3.72 0.51 7.83
N ILE A 44 -4.52 0.00 8.79
CA ILE A 44 -5.93 0.38 8.98
C ILE A 44 -6.06 1.87 9.24
N ILE A 45 -5.24 2.43 10.14
CA ILE A 45 -5.31 3.85 10.50
C ILE A 45 -5.01 4.70 9.25
N ALA A 46 -3.91 4.40 8.56
CA ALA A 46 -3.53 5.13 7.36
C ALA A 46 -4.58 5.04 6.25
N GLN A 47 -5.11 3.83 6.01
CA GLN A 47 -6.11 3.56 4.96
C GLN A 47 -7.47 4.21 5.29
N SER A 48 -7.88 4.22 6.56
CA SER A 48 -9.11 4.90 7.00
C SER A 48 -9.01 6.42 6.82
N CYS A 49 -7.86 7.02 7.14
CA CYS A 49 -7.62 8.45 6.91
C CYS A 49 -7.67 8.80 5.41
N LEU A 50 -7.00 8.00 4.59
CA LEU A 50 -7.00 8.20 3.14
C LEU A 50 -8.40 8.02 2.52
N GLY A 51 -9.13 6.99 2.97
CA GLY A 51 -10.51 6.72 2.53
C GLY A 51 -11.47 7.85 2.91
N SER A 52 -11.33 8.41 4.11
CA SER A 52 -12.14 9.54 4.58
C SER A 52 -11.86 10.81 3.76
N ALA A 53 -10.58 11.09 3.46
CA ALA A 53 -10.20 12.20 2.60
C ALA A 53 -10.75 12.03 1.18
N ALA A 54 -10.65 10.83 0.61
CA ALA A 54 -11.19 10.52 -0.71
C ALA A 54 -12.73 10.67 -0.75
N ALA A 55 -13.43 10.20 0.28
CA ALA A 55 -14.89 10.32 0.38
C ALA A 55 -15.32 11.78 0.49
N MET A 56 -14.62 12.60 1.28
CA MET A 56 -14.92 14.02 1.43
C MET A 56 -14.73 14.76 0.10
N LEU A 57 -13.59 14.54 -0.58
CA LEU A 57 -13.31 15.16 -1.88
C LEU A 57 -14.37 14.78 -2.92
N LEU A 58 -14.75 13.50 -2.97
CA LEU A 58 -15.79 13.02 -3.88
C LEU A 58 -17.15 13.68 -3.62
N LEU A 59 -17.51 13.90 -2.35
CA LEU A 59 -18.77 14.57 -1.98
C LEU A 59 -18.79 16.03 -2.41
N MET A 60 -17.65 16.70 -2.26
CA MET A 60 -17.50 18.13 -2.47
C MET A 60 -17.31 18.52 -3.95
N GLY A 61 -17.04 17.56 -4.84
CA GLY A 61 -16.94 17.82 -6.28
C GLY A 61 -18.26 18.11 -6.98
N ASP A 62 -18.22 18.34 -8.29
CA ASP A 62 -19.41 18.66 -9.11
C ASP A 62 -20.00 17.45 -9.86
N LEU A 63 -19.52 16.23 -9.56
CA LEU A 63 -20.02 14.99 -10.15
C LEU A 63 -21.53 14.80 -9.94
N ASP A 64 -22.18 14.12 -10.88
CA ASP A 64 -23.60 13.75 -10.77
C ASP A 64 -23.87 13.03 -9.44
N MET A 65 -24.98 13.39 -8.79
CA MET A 65 -25.33 12.90 -7.45
C MET A 65 -25.39 11.37 -7.41
N THR A 66 -25.87 10.73 -8.48
CA THR A 66 -25.97 9.27 -8.58
C THR A 66 -24.57 8.64 -8.65
N LEU A 67 -23.69 9.19 -9.49
CA LEU A 67 -22.32 8.70 -9.64
C LEU A 67 -21.51 8.85 -8.35
N LYS A 68 -21.65 9.98 -7.65
CA LYS A 68 -21.01 10.20 -6.34
C LYS A 68 -21.38 9.11 -5.35
N MET A 69 -22.67 8.83 -5.18
CA MET A 69 -23.15 7.83 -4.21
C MET A 69 -22.65 6.43 -4.54
N VAL A 70 -22.58 6.07 -5.83
CA VAL A 70 -22.03 4.77 -6.26
C VAL A 70 -20.54 4.69 -5.97
N LEU A 71 -19.74 5.71 -6.32
CA LEU A 71 -18.29 5.69 -6.01
C LEU A 71 -18.02 5.65 -4.51
N LEU A 72 -18.77 6.40 -3.70
CA LEU A 72 -18.67 6.34 -2.23
C LEU A 72 -18.97 4.95 -1.69
N PHE A 73 -19.99 4.29 -2.22
CA PHE A 73 -20.34 2.93 -1.84
C PHE A 73 -19.17 1.96 -2.10
N PHE A 74 -18.51 2.09 -3.26
CA PHE A 74 -17.31 1.29 -3.53
C PHE A 74 -16.15 1.64 -2.59
N ILE A 75 -15.85 2.92 -2.36
CA ILE A 75 -14.78 3.35 -1.44
C ILE A 75 -15.00 2.74 -0.05
N THR A 76 -16.21 2.87 0.48
CA THR A 76 -16.56 2.39 1.83
C THR A 76 -16.53 0.87 1.92
N ILE A 77 -17.00 0.14 0.92
CA ILE A 77 -16.88 -1.32 0.88
C ILE A 77 -15.42 -1.75 0.86
N PHE A 78 -14.58 -1.18 -0.01
CA PHE A 78 -13.16 -1.55 -0.05
C PHE A 78 -12.47 -1.29 1.30
N CYS A 79 -12.81 -0.19 1.96
CA CYS A 79 -12.31 0.12 3.30
C CYS A 79 -12.77 -0.90 4.34
N MET A 80 -14.06 -1.26 4.34
CA MET A 80 -14.60 -2.22 5.31
C MET A 80 -14.13 -3.65 5.05
N VAL A 81 -13.94 -4.04 3.78
CA VAL A 81 -13.38 -5.35 3.42
C VAL A 81 -11.94 -5.47 3.89
N PHE A 82 -11.12 -4.43 3.76
CA PHE A 82 -9.77 -4.43 4.32
C PHE A 82 -9.82 -4.59 5.85
N ASN A 83 -10.58 -3.75 6.55
CA ASN A 83 -10.72 -3.82 8.01
C ASN A 83 -11.22 -5.21 8.48
N GLY A 84 -12.19 -5.78 7.77
CA GLY A 84 -12.70 -7.12 8.02
C GLY A 84 -11.65 -8.21 7.77
N ALA A 85 -10.85 -8.09 6.70
CA ALA A 85 -9.78 -9.04 6.40
C ALA A 85 -8.67 -9.05 7.46
N VAL A 86 -8.37 -7.89 8.05
CA VAL A 86 -7.45 -7.77 9.18
C VAL A 86 -8.02 -8.45 10.42
N LEU A 87 -9.27 -8.15 10.78
CA LEU A 87 -9.93 -8.71 11.96
C LEU A 87 -10.09 -10.24 11.86
N ALA A 88 -10.41 -10.75 10.68
CA ALA A 88 -10.51 -12.18 10.40
C ALA A 88 -9.14 -12.88 10.28
N GLN A 89 -8.03 -12.18 10.53
CA GLN A 89 -6.68 -12.74 10.52
C GLN A 89 -6.37 -13.49 9.21
N LEU A 90 -6.84 -12.97 8.08
CA LEU A 90 -6.55 -13.58 6.78
C LEU A 90 -5.04 -13.67 6.54
N LYS A 91 -4.64 -14.58 5.66
CA LYS A 91 -3.22 -14.72 5.30
C LYS A 91 -2.70 -13.34 4.87
N PRO A 92 -1.49 -12.95 5.33
CA PRO A 92 -0.95 -11.60 5.14
C PRO A 92 -0.84 -11.21 3.66
N LEU A 93 -0.76 -12.20 2.76
CA LEU A 93 -0.78 -11.98 1.31
C LEU A 93 -2.09 -11.37 0.82
N TYR A 94 -3.24 -11.85 1.29
CA TYR A 94 -4.54 -11.30 0.90
C TYR A 94 -4.76 -9.92 1.51
N THR A 95 -4.46 -9.77 2.80
CA THR A 95 -4.62 -8.50 3.52
C THR A 95 -3.77 -7.40 2.89
N PHE A 96 -2.52 -7.70 2.52
CA PHE A 96 -1.64 -6.75 1.85
C PHE A 96 -2.13 -6.37 0.44
N ASN A 97 -2.66 -7.33 -0.32
CA ASN A 97 -3.23 -7.05 -1.64
C ASN A 97 -4.50 -6.20 -1.54
N LEU A 98 -5.34 -6.45 -0.53
CA LEU A 98 -6.54 -5.64 -0.26
C LEU A 98 -6.19 -4.21 0.16
N LEU A 99 -5.14 -4.03 0.98
CA LEU A 99 -4.62 -2.70 1.32
C LEU A 99 -4.24 -1.93 0.06
N ILE A 100 -3.40 -2.53 -0.79
CA ILE A 100 -2.94 -1.92 -2.03
C ILE A 100 -4.12 -1.58 -2.94
N LEU A 101 -5.07 -2.51 -3.09
CA LEU A 101 -6.27 -2.30 -3.89
C LEU A 101 -7.10 -1.12 -3.37
N SER A 102 -7.34 -1.04 -2.05
CA SER A 102 -8.08 0.08 -1.46
C SER A 102 -7.35 1.41 -1.65
N VAL A 103 -6.03 1.45 -1.47
CA VAL A 103 -5.25 2.68 -1.65
C VAL A 103 -5.29 3.12 -3.11
N ILE A 104 -5.04 2.21 -4.06
CA ILE A 104 -5.10 2.51 -5.48
C ILE A 104 -6.50 3.00 -5.87
N PHE A 105 -7.56 2.35 -5.38
CA PHE A 105 -8.93 2.75 -5.68
C PHE A 105 -9.25 4.13 -5.12
N SER A 106 -8.93 4.40 -3.85
CA SER A 106 -9.11 5.74 -3.25
C SER A 106 -8.30 6.81 -3.98
N SER A 107 -7.06 6.51 -4.38
CA SER A 107 -6.25 7.42 -5.21
C SER A 107 -6.85 7.65 -6.59
N LEU A 108 -7.39 6.62 -7.24
CA LEU A 108 -8.07 6.75 -8.53
C LEU A 108 -9.27 7.69 -8.44
N VAL A 109 -10.08 7.55 -7.39
CA VAL A 109 -11.23 8.41 -7.15
C VAL A 109 -10.81 9.87 -6.95
N ILE A 110 -9.73 10.10 -6.18
CA ILE A 110 -9.17 11.45 -6.00
C ILE A 110 -8.69 12.02 -7.34
N ILE A 111 -7.98 11.23 -8.16
CA ILE A 111 -7.49 11.67 -9.47
C ILE A 111 -8.66 11.98 -10.40
N ALA A 112 -9.68 11.11 -10.45
CA ALA A 112 -10.88 11.30 -11.27
C ALA A 112 -11.73 12.51 -10.82
N HIS A 113 -11.56 12.96 -9.58
CA HIS A 113 -12.18 14.17 -9.08
C HIS A 113 -11.38 15.44 -9.44
N ILE A 114 -10.05 15.34 -9.54
CA ILE A 114 -9.15 16.47 -9.86
C ILE A 114 -9.09 16.76 -11.37
N ILE A 115 -9.26 15.74 -12.22
CA ILE A 115 -9.34 15.84 -13.68
C ILE A 115 -10.74 16.28 -14.13
#